data_AF-W3X4H7-F1
#
_entry.id   AF-W3X4H7-F1
#
_cell.length_a   1.000
_cell.length_b   1.000
_cell.length_c   1.000
_cell.angle_alpha   90.00
_cell.angle_beta   90.00
_cell.angle_gamma   90.00
#
_symmetry.space_group_name_H-M   'P 1'
#
loop_
_entity.id
_entity.type
_entity.pdbx_description
1 polymer ?
#
loop_
_entity_poly.entity_id
_entity_poly.type
_entity_poly.pdbx_seq_one_letter_code
_entity_poly.pdbx_strand_id
1 'polypeptide(L)'
;MLFVLSSVFVAAAAACVIPDVGLPNNIVEPFSIQLQNASFPDVHNHFLNLWDWGGGDQHLFVSPAGNSTSELTLVEGVITLPWDPIRRAVINGEYEVKDNTTKMFMTERGDPRAIWDVVYGCNPDTDALQTELRFKSRGDIEEGGIMGVRPFNGAYDFRWRPAGTSVIDPDRLWIGVTLVVVEPE
;
A
#
# COMPACT_ATOMS: atom_id res chain seq x y z
N MET A 1 -14.58 40.88 37.56
CA MET A 1 -13.96 40.56 36.26
C MET A 1 -14.58 39.26 35.79
N LEU A 2 -15.50 39.31 34.82
CA LEU A 2 -16.28 38.15 34.37
C LEU A 2 -15.53 37.49 33.20
N PHE A 3 -14.97 36.30 33.42
CA PHE A 3 -14.36 35.50 32.34
C PHE A 3 -15.47 34.79 31.58
N VAL A 4 -15.73 35.22 30.34
CA VAL A 4 -16.56 34.48 29.39
C VAL A 4 -15.68 33.42 28.75
N LEU A 5 -15.90 32.15 29.12
CA LEU A 5 -15.30 31.00 28.45
C LEU A 5 -16.06 30.76 27.14
N SER A 6 -15.49 31.18 26.01
CA SER A 6 -15.96 30.77 24.68
C SER A 6 -15.59 29.31 24.46
N SER A 7 -16.59 28.42 24.49
CA SER A 7 -16.45 27.04 24.03
C SER A 7 -16.26 27.04 22.51
N VAL A 8 -15.06 26.70 22.04
CA VAL A 8 -14.82 26.40 20.63
C VAL A 8 -15.35 25.00 20.37
N PHE A 9 -16.49 24.90 19.70
CA PHE A 9 -16.94 23.64 19.10
C PHE A 9 -16.08 23.38 17.87
N VAL A 10 -15.11 22.46 17.98
CA VAL A 10 -14.49 21.85 16.81
C VAL A 10 -15.51 20.87 16.26
N ALA A 11 -16.30 21.29 15.26
CA ALA A 11 -17.05 20.34 14.45
C ALA A 11 -16.02 19.52 13.66
N ALA A 12 -15.76 18.28 14.08
CA ALA A 12 -15.08 17.32 13.24
C ALA A 12 -15.99 17.09 12.02
N ALA A 13 -15.63 17.66 10.87
CA ALA A 13 -16.28 17.35 9.61
C ALA A 13 -16.12 15.84 9.34
N ALA A 14 -17.17 15.20 8.84
CA ALA A 14 -17.12 13.79 8.48
C ALA A 14 -16.18 13.60 7.27
N ALA A 15 -15.11 12.83 7.43
CA ALA A 15 -14.09 12.61 6.40
C ALA A 15 -14.58 11.84 5.17
N CYS A 16 -15.66 11.06 5.26
CA CYS A 16 -16.51 10.58 4.16
C CYS A 16 -17.57 9.64 4.78
N VAL A 17 -18.63 9.32 4.03
CA VAL A 17 -19.59 8.28 4.47
C VAL A 17 -19.12 6.93 3.95
N ILE A 18 -18.70 6.05 4.87
CA ILE A 18 -18.29 4.69 4.55
C ILE A 18 -19.54 3.79 4.45
N PRO A 19 -19.78 3.11 3.31
CA PRO A 19 -20.84 2.13 3.20
C PRO A 19 -20.62 0.92 4.11
N ASP A 20 -21.68 0.39 4.73
CA ASP A 20 -21.65 -0.86 5.51
C ASP A 20 -21.86 -2.11 4.62
N VAL A 21 -21.29 -2.08 3.41
CA VAL A 21 -21.29 -3.21 2.48
C VAL A 21 -19.85 -3.66 2.27
N GLY A 22 -19.63 -4.97 2.37
CA GLY A 22 -18.32 -5.56 2.08
C GLY A 22 -17.98 -5.44 0.60
N LEU A 23 -16.70 -5.18 0.31
CA LEU A 23 -16.17 -5.20 -1.05
C LEU A 23 -15.66 -6.60 -1.41
N PRO A 24 -15.77 -7.02 -2.68
CA PRO A 24 -15.20 -8.28 -3.13
C PRO A 24 -13.68 -8.21 -3.03
N ASN A 25 -13.05 -9.36 -2.75
CA ASN A 25 -11.59 -9.52 -2.82
C ASN A 25 -11.10 -9.79 -4.26
N ASN A 26 -11.93 -9.53 -5.26
CA ASN A 26 -11.56 -9.60 -6.67
C ASN A 26 -11.88 -8.26 -7.33
N ILE A 27 -10.93 -7.74 -8.11
CA ILE A 27 -11.06 -6.55 -8.94
C ILE A 27 -10.56 -6.99 -10.32
N VAL A 28 -11.48 -7.16 -11.26
CA VAL A 28 -11.19 -7.73 -12.58
C VAL A 28 -10.82 -6.65 -13.59
N GLU A 29 -11.32 -5.44 -13.35
CA GLU A 29 -10.96 -4.24 -14.07
C GLU A 29 -9.49 -3.88 -13.76
N PRO A 30 -8.70 -3.54 -14.79
CA PRO A 30 -7.35 -3.03 -14.59
C PRO A 30 -7.33 -1.82 -13.66
N PHE A 31 -6.31 -1.70 -12.81
CA PHE A 31 -6.10 -0.53 -11.96
C PHE A 31 -4.62 -0.18 -11.78
N SER A 32 -4.38 1.04 -11.31
CA SER A 32 -3.13 1.49 -10.72
C SER A 32 -3.26 1.56 -9.20
N ILE A 33 -2.13 1.53 -8.50
CA ILE A 33 -2.10 1.77 -7.05
C ILE A 33 -1.49 3.14 -6.78
N GLN A 34 -2.26 4.03 -6.18
CA GLN A 34 -1.76 5.29 -5.63
C GLN A 34 -1.37 5.11 -4.15
N LEU A 35 -0.28 5.74 -3.74
CA LEU A 35 0.18 5.74 -2.36
C LEU A 35 -0.29 7.01 -1.67
N GLN A 36 -0.85 6.88 -0.47
CA GLN A 36 -1.25 8.02 0.33
C GLN A 36 -0.56 8.04 1.70
N ASN A 37 0.06 9.19 1.98
CA ASN A 37 0.53 9.58 3.30
C ASN A 37 0.76 11.11 3.31
N ALA A 38 -0.25 11.88 3.70
CA ALA A 38 -0.20 13.35 3.69
C ALA A 38 0.95 13.95 4.53
N SER A 39 1.55 13.19 5.45
CA SER A 39 2.71 13.63 6.22
C SER A 39 4.04 13.47 5.48
N PHE A 40 4.06 12.78 4.34
CA PHE A 40 5.26 12.51 3.53
C PHE A 40 5.00 12.85 2.04
N PRO A 41 5.13 14.12 1.64
CA PRO A 41 4.82 14.58 0.29
C PRO A 41 5.60 13.89 -0.83
N ASP A 42 6.83 13.44 -0.57
CA ASP A 42 7.67 12.73 -1.57
C ASP A 42 7.11 11.36 -1.98
N VAL A 43 6.10 10.86 -1.26
CA VAL A 43 5.43 9.57 -1.50
C VAL A 43 3.92 9.77 -1.72
N HIS A 44 3.33 10.81 -1.13
CA HIS A 44 1.91 11.06 -1.22
C HIS A 44 1.45 11.38 -2.65
N ASN A 45 0.39 10.70 -3.09
CA ASN A 45 -0.21 10.85 -4.42
C ASN A 45 0.72 10.43 -5.57
N HIS A 46 1.84 9.77 -5.25
CA HIS A 46 2.64 9.01 -6.20
C HIS A 46 2.03 7.62 -6.43
N PHE A 47 2.51 6.93 -7.45
CA PHE A 47 1.97 5.64 -7.89
C PHE A 47 2.98 4.51 -7.68
N LEU A 48 2.47 3.31 -7.53
CA LEU A 48 3.26 2.10 -7.67
C LEU A 48 3.69 1.96 -9.13
N ASN A 49 4.99 1.85 -9.32
CA ASN A 49 5.65 1.54 -10.57
C ASN A 49 6.35 0.18 -10.45
N LEU A 50 6.59 -0.44 -11.60
CA LEU A 50 7.25 -1.74 -11.73
C LEU A 50 8.60 -1.59 -12.42
N TRP A 51 9.60 -2.28 -11.91
CA TRP A 51 10.91 -2.33 -12.56
C TRP A 51 11.46 -3.75 -12.52
N ASP A 52 11.78 -4.30 -13.68
CA ASP A 52 12.66 -5.47 -13.77
C ASP A 52 14.06 -5.08 -13.29
N TRP A 53 14.35 -5.40 -12.03
CA TRP A 53 15.66 -5.20 -11.41
C TRP A 53 16.36 -6.56 -11.23
N GLY A 54 16.40 -7.33 -12.31
CA GLY A 54 17.17 -8.56 -12.40
C GLY A 54 16.37 -9.81 -12.05
N GLY A 55 16.68 -10.91 -12.75
CA GLY A 55 16.03 -12.20 -12.52
C GLY A 55 14.60 -12.30 -13.02
N GLY A 56 14.12 -11.29 -13.76
CA GLY A 56 12.79 -11.25 -14.36
C GLY A 56 11.69 -10.85 -13.40
N ASP A 57 11.92 -10.75 -12.09
CA ASP A 57 10.93 -10.31 -11.10
C ASP A 57 10.61 -8.81 -11.25
N GLN A 58 9.37 -8.43 -10.98
CA GLN A 58 8.97 -7.02 -10.98
C GLN A 58 9.11 -6.44 -9.58
N HIS A 59 10.10 -5.59 -9.41
CA HIS A 59 10.31 -4.87 -8.17
C HIS A 59 9.34 -3.69 -8.09
N LEU A 60 8.82 -3.44 -6.90
CA LEU A 60 7.86 -2.37 -6.67
C LEU A 60 8.61 -1.12 -6.25
N PHE A 61 8.35 -0.01 -6.95
CA PHE A 61 8.96 1.30 -6.70
C PHE A 61 7.90 2.39 -6.67
N VAL A 62 8.16 3.45 -5.92
CA VAL A 62 7.34 4.66 -5.98
C VAL A 62 7.74 5.46 -7.23
N SER A 63 6.74 5.94 -7.98
CA SER A 63 6.97 6.81 -9.13
C SER A 63 7.77 8.07 -8.72
N PRO A 64 8.64 8.61 -9.58
CA PRO A 64 8.83 8.28 -10.99
C PRO A 64 9.79 7.10 -11.25
N ALA A 65 10.31 6.42 -10.22
CA ALA A 65 11.21 5.30 -10.44
C ALA A 65 10.45 4.10 -11.03
N GLY A 66 11.05 3.38 -11.98
CA GLY A 66 10.41 2.27 -12.68
C GLY A 66 9.39 2.72 -13.73
N ASN A 67 8.70 1.74 -14.32
CA ASN A 67 7.69 1.95 -15.34
C ASN A 67 6.30 2.07 -14.70
N SER A 68 5.50 3.03 -15.15
CA SER A 68 4.11 3.16 -14.73
C SER A 68 3.30 1.93 -15.13
N THR A 69 2.33 1.55 -14.30
CA THR A 69 1.42 0.45 -14.57
C THR A 69 -0.02 0.81 -14.20
N SER A 70 -0.96 0.39 -15.02
CA SER A 70 -2.40 0.47 -14.80
C SER A 70 -3.11 -0.83 -15.17
N GLU A 71 -2.34 -1.93 -15.29
CA GLU A 71 -2.83 -3.24 -15.72
C GLU A 71 -3.04 -4.21 -14.55
N LEU A 72 -2.88 -3.74 -13.31
CA LEU A 72 -3.00 -4.58 -12.13
C LEU A 72 -4.45 -5.04 -11.98
N THR A 73 -4.61 -6.28 -11.55
CA THR A 73 -5.90 -6.86 -11.14
C THR A 73 -5.76 -7.40 -9.72
N LEU A 74 -6.88 -7.71 -9.07
CA LEU A 74 -6.90 -8.37 -7.77
C LEU A 74 -7.61 -9.71 -7.95
N VAL A 75 -6.89 -10.81 -7.68
CA VAL A 75 -7.42 -12.17 -7.80
C VAL A 75 -7.31 -12.86 -6.46
N GLU A 76 -8.45 -13.18 -5.85
CA GLU A 76 -8.55 -13.77 -4.50
C GLU A 76 -7.75 -12.99 -3.44
N GLY A 77 -7.79 -11.67 -3.54
CA GLY A 77 -7.06 -10.76 -2.66
C GLY A 77 -5.59 -10.60 -3.01
N VAL A 78 -5.08 -11.14 -4.13
CA VAL A 78 -3.67 -11.02 -4.54
C VAL A 78 -3.52 -10.07 -5.73
N ILE A 79 -2.70 -9.01 -5.57
CA ILE A 79 -2.35 -8.11 -6.67
C ILE A 79 -1.63 -8.92 -7.76
N THR A 80 -2.17 -8.86 -8.98
CA THR A 80 -1.80 -9.72 -10.09
C THR A 80 -1.55 -8.89 -11.35
N LEU A 81 -0.41 -9.13 -11.99
CA LEU A 81 -0.17 -8.73 -13.38
C LEU A 81 -0.62 -9.88 -14.28
N PRO A 82 -1.60 -9.66 -15.17
CA PRO A 82 -2.17 -10.69 -16.03
C PRO A 82 -1.28 -10.99 -17.25
N TRP A 83 0.04 -11.06 -17.04
CA TRP A 83 1.03 -11.42 -18.06
C TRP A 83 1.11 -12.93 -18.28
N ASP A 84 1.89 -13.34 -19.27
CA ASP A 84 2.29 -14.73 -19.48
C ASP A 84 3.82 -14.85 -19.34
N PRO A 85 4.34 -15.46 -18.27
CA PRO A 85 3.60 -16.04 -17.13
C PRO A 85 3.04 -14.98 -16.17
N ILE A 86 1.95 -15.32 -15.48
CA ILE A 86 1.27 -14.44 -14.51
C ILE A 86 2.23 -14.08 -13.38
N ARG A 87 2.28 -12.79 -13.02
CA ARG A 87 3.07 -12.32 -11.87
C ARG A 87 2.16 -11.89 -10.75
N ARG A 88 2.44 -12.36 -9.54
CA ARG A 88 1.64 -12.04 -8.34
C ARG A 88 2.52 -11.40 -7.30
N ALA A 89 1.98 -10.44 -6.57
CA ALA A 89 2.68 -9.80 -5.47
C ALA A 89 2.92 -10.77 -4.31
N VAL A 90 4.14 -10.75 -3.78
CA VAL A 90 4.62 -11.68 -2.75
C VAL A 90 5.40 -10.94 -1.67
N ILE A 91 5.45 -11.55 -0.48
CA ILE A 91 6.30 -11.14 0.65
C ILE A 91 7.27 -12.26 0.94
N ASN A 92 8.45 -12.19 0.33
CA ASN A 92 9.56 -13.09 0.60
C ASN A 92 10.90 -12.56 0.06
N GLY A 93 11.01 -11.24 -0.12
CA GLY A 93 12.23 -10.64 -0.62
C GLY A 93 13.29 -10.58 0.48
N GLU A 94 14.13 -9.55 0.42
CA GLU A 94 15.07 -9.25 1.48
C GLU A 94 14.34 -8.93 2.80
N TYR A 95 14.59 -9.76 3.83
CA TYR A 95 14.22 -9.48 5.21
C TYR A 95 15.29 -8.62 5.87
N GLU A 96 14.89 -7.54 6.52
CA GLU A 96 15.76 -6.68 7.30
C GLU A 96 15.47 -6.84 8.80
N VAL A 97 16.48 -7.26 9.54
CA VAL A 97 16.38 -7.55 10.98
C VAL A 97 16.23 -6.27 11.79
N LYS A 98 16.87 -5.17 11.37
CA LYS A 98 16.91 -3.93 12.15
C LYS A 98 15.57 -3.21 12.25
N ASP A 99 14.76 -3.27 11.20
CA ASP A 99 13.45 -2.62 11.12
C ASP A 99 12.29 -3.64 11.02
N ASN A 100 12.61 -4.94 11.09
CA ASN A 100 11.69 -6.07 10.96
C ASN A 100 10.78 -5.94 9.74
N THR A 101 11.34 -5.52 8.61
CA THR A 101 10.58 -5.39 7.35
C THR A 101 11.01 -6.43 6.33
N THR A 102 10.08 -6.83 5.45
CA THR A 102 10.38 -7.75 4.35
C THR A 102 10.02 -7.08 3.02
N LYS A 103 10.94 -7.14 2.06
CA LYS A 103 10.73 -6.58 0.72
C LYS A 103 9.62 -7.31 -0.04
N MET A 104 8.83 -6.53 -0.75
CA MET A 104 7.81 -7.01 -1.69
C MET A 104 8.26 -6.86 -3.14
N PHE A 105 7.77 -7.79 -3.96
CA PHE A 105 7.99 -7.83 -5.40
C PHE A 105 6.87 -8.67 -6.05
N MET A 106 6.81 -8.70 -7.38
CA MET A 106 5.90 -9.57 -8.11
C MET A 106 6.67 -10.61 -8.92
N THR A 107 6.22 -11.86 -8.84
CA THR A 107 6.90 -13.00 -9.47
C THR A 107 5.92 -14.07 -9.92
N GLU A 108 6.34 -14.90 -10.87
CA GLU A 108 5.62 -16.10 -11.32
C GLU A 108 5.79 -17.26 -10.33
N ARG A 109 6.84 -17.19 -9.49
CA ARG A 109 7.15 -18.21 -8.50
C ARG A 109 6.06 -18.34 -7.44
N GLY A 110 6.07 -19.49 -6.75
CA GLY A 110 5.16 -19.83 -5.66
C GLY A 110 5.53 -19.24 -4.29
N ASP A 111 6.24 -18.10 -4.25
CA ASP A 111 6.56 -17.41 -3.00
C ASP A 111 5.27 -17.00 -2.25
N PRO A 112 5.31 -16.88 -0.89
CA PRO A 112 4.17 -16.48 -0.08
C PRO A 112 3.47 -15.23 -0.62
N ARG A 113 2.21 -15.39 -1.04
CA ARG A 113 1.42 -14.30 -1.60
C ARG A 113 1.18 -13.24 -0.54
N ALA A 114 1.25 -11.99 -0.93
CA ALA A 114 0.64 -10.95 -0.13
C ALA A 114 -0.85 -10.95 -0.46
N ILE A 115 -1.69 -11.01 0.58
CA ILE A 115 -3.14 -11.06 0.43
C ILE A 115 -3.72 -9.83 1.11
N TRP A 116 -4.66 -9.19 0.43
CA TRP A 116 -5.33 -7.97 0.86
C TRP A 116 -6.84 -8.17 0.90
N ASP A 117 -7.47 -7.52 1.89
CA ASP A 117 -8.89 -7.20 1.84
C ASP A 117 -9.09 -5.87 1.10
N VAL A 118 -10.18 -5.78 0.36
CA VAL A 118 -10.62 -4.52 -0.27
C VAL A 118 -11.55 -3.82 0.68
N VAL A 119 -11.29 -2.55 0.96
CA VAL A 119 -12.01 -1.78 1.96
C VAL A 119 -12.28 -0.37 1.48
N TYR A 120 -13.34 0.25 1.99
CA TYR A 120 -13.55 1.68 1.80
C TYR A 120 -12.68 2.48 2.77
N GLY A 121 -12.20 3.62 2.30
CA GLY A 121 -11.55 4.65 3.11
C GLY A 121 -11.87 6.05 2.59
N CYS A 122 -11.33 7.06 3.26
CA CYS A 122 -11.54 8.45 2.91
C CYS A 122 -10.23 9.05 2.42
N ASN A 123 -10.28 9.71 1.26
CA ASN A 123 -9.15 10.44 0.73
C ASN A 123 -8.75 11.57 1.70
N PRO A 124 -7.49 11.61 2.17
CA PRO A 124 -7.07 12.53 3.23
C PRO A 124 -7.01 14.00 2.79
N ASP A 125 -7.04 14.27 1.49
CA ASP A 125 -6.97 15.63 0.93
C ASP A 125 -8.35 16.21 0.62
N THR A 126 -9.32 15.34 0.30
CA THR A 126 -10.60 15.74 -0.32
C THR A 126 -11.83 15.21 0.40
N ASP A 127 -11.67 14.34 1.39
CA ASP A 127 -12.77 13.65 2.07
C ASP A 127 -13.66 12.84 1.10
N ALA A 128 -13.14 12.51 -0.09
CA ALA A 128 -13.82 11.66 -1.06
C ALA A 128 -13.75 10.19 -0.63
N LEU A 129 -14.84 9.45 -0.81
CA LEU A 129 -14.83 7.99 -0.63
C LEU A 129 -13.90 7.35 -1.67
N GLN A 130 -13.05 6.43 -1.25
CA GLN A 130 -12.12 5.70 -2.11
C GLN A 130 -12.03 4.22 -1.71
N THR A 131 -11.47 3.42 -2.60
CA THR A 131 -11.19 1.99 -2.36
C THR A 131 -9.72 1.81 -2.01
N GLU A 132 -9.44 1.06 -0.96
CA GLU A 132 -8.12 0.83 -0.40
C GLU A 132 -7.82 -0.67 -0.29
N LEU A 133 -6.54 -1.03 -0.36
CA LEU A 133 -6.05 -2.38 -0.09
C LEU A 133 -5.50 -2.47 1.33
N ARG A 134 -6.18 -3.24 2.18
CA ARG A 134 -5.76 -3.50 3.56
C ARG A 134 -5.04 -4.83 3.63
N PHE A 135 -3.79 -4.83 4.06
CA PHE A 135 -3.02 -6.07 4.16
C PHE A 135 -3.66 -7.04 5.17
N LYS A 136 -3.77 -8.31 4.78
CA LYS A 136 -4.42 -9.38 5.55
C LYS A 136 -3.42 -10.45 5.95
N SER A 137 -2.81 -11.12 4.97
CA SER A 137 -1.98 -12.30 5.23
C SER A 137 -0.77 -12.42 4.31
N ARG A 138 0.21 -13.17 4.79
CA ARG A 138 1.37 -13.63 4.03
C ARG A 138 1.22 -15.13 3.81
N GLY A 139 0.89 -15.51 2.58
CA GLY A 139 0.40 -16.86 2.29
C GLY A 139 -0.78 -17.20 3.20
N ASP A 140 -0.71 -18.35 3.85
CA ASP A 140 -1.78 -18.87 4.71
C ASP A 140 -1.74 -18.31 6.16
N ILE A 141 -0.87 -17.36 6.46
CA ILE A 141 -0.69 -16.80 7.81
C ILE A 141 -1.29 -15.39 7.90
N GLU A 142 -2.42 -15.26 8.62
CA GLU A 142 -3.05 -13.97 8.93
C GLU A 142 -2.27 -13.21 10.03
N GLU A 143 -1.13 -12.65 9.65
CA GLU A 143 -0.28 -11.86 10.54
C GLU A 143 -0.54 -10.35 10.49
N GLY A 144 -1.37 -9.89 9.53
CA GLY A 144 -1.66 -8.47 9.34
C GLY A 144 -0.39 -7.63 9.17
N GLY A 145 -0.45 -6.38 9.60
CA GLY A 145 0.65 -5.44 9.47
C GLY A 145 0.33 -4.34 8.48
N ILE A 146 1.37 -3.64 8.04
CA ILE A 146 1.22 -2.44 7.23
C ILE A 146 2.20 -2.41 6.08
N MET A 147 1.74 -1.81 4.98
CA MET A 147 2.55 -1.52 3.84
C MET A 147 3.27 -0.19 4.02
N GLY A 148 4.49 -0.14 3.51
CA GLY A 148 5.28 1.08 3.50
C GLY A 148 6.38 1.01 2.46
N VAL A 149 7.16 2.08 2.44
CA VAL A 149 8.27 2.24 1.53
C VAL A 149 9.53 2.68 2.28
N ARG A 150 10.69 2.35 1.71
CA ARG A 150 12.00 2.69 2.26
C ARG A 150 12.91 3.25 1.18
N PRO A 151 13.76 4.25 1.47
CA PRO A 151 14.79 4.69 0.53
C PRO A 151 15.68 3.53 0.05
N PHE A 152 15.86 3.43 -1.26
CA PHE A 152 16.73 2.45 -1.91
C PHE A 152 17.27 3.05 -3.23
N ASN A 153 18.59 3.20 -3.34
CA ASN A 153 19.27 3.73 -4.54
C ASN A 153 18.66 5.03 -5.10
N GLY A 154 18.31 5.98 -4.22
CA GLY A 154 17.73 7.27 -4.62
C GLY A 154 16.24 7.22 -5.01
N ALA A 155 15.59 6.07 -4.83
CA ALA A 155 14.16 5.87 -4.98
C ALA A 155 13.56 5.30 -3.68
N TYR A 156 12.31 4.83 -3.72
CA TYR A 156 11.62 4.17 -2.61
C TYR A 156 11.15 2.77 -3.02
N ASP A 157 11.58 1.72 -2.30
CA ASP A 157 11.15 0.33 -2.50
C ASP A 157 10.06 -0.10 -1.51
N PHE A 158 9.17 -0.99 -1.92
CA PHE A 158 8.05 -1.43 -1.08
C PHE A 158 8.48 -2.52 -0.07
N ARG A 159 7.98 -2.35 1.15
CA ARG A 159 8.28 -3.21 2.29
C ARG A 159 6.99 -3.46 3.07
N TRP A 160 6.80 -4.71 3.48
CA TRP A 160 5.80 -5.07 4.47
C TRP A 160 6.43 -5.06 5.86
N ARG A 161 5.70 -4.52 6.85
CA ARG A 161 6.06 -4.54 8.27
C ARG A 161 4.98 -5.31 9.05
N PRO A 162 5.32 -6.42 9.75
CA PRO A 162 4.36 -7.21 10.51
C PRO A 162 3.66 -6.41 11.60
N ALA A 163 2.44 -6.81 11.94
CA ALA A 163 1.71 -6.26 13.08
C ALA A 163 2.51 -6.40 14.38
N GLY A 164 2.39 -5.43 15.28
CA GLY A 164 3.11 -5.43 16.56
C GLY A 164 4.60 -5.08 16.47
N THR A 165 5.14 -4.81 15.29
CA THR A 165 6.52 -4.33 15.15
C THR A 165 6.66 -2.93 15.77
N SER A 166 7.44 -2.83 16.83
CA SER A 166 7.80 -1.56 17.50
C SER A 166 9.21 -1.09 17.18
N VAL A 167 10.01 -1.92 16.51
CA VAL A 167 11.40 -1.59 16.17
C VAL A 167 11.40 -0.58 15.04
N ILE A 168 12.13 0.51 15.25
CA ILE A 168 12.37 1.56 14.25
C ILE A 168 13.88 1.70 14.16
N ASP A 169 14.44 1.50 12.97
CA ASP A 169 15.84 1.81 12.72
C ASP A 169 15.95 3.33 12.46
N PRO A 170 16.58 4.11 13.35
CA PRO A 170 16.67 5.56 13.19
C PRO A 170 17.47 5.98 11.95
N ASP A 171 18.34 5.10 11.44
CA ASP A 171 19.17 5.36 10.25
C ASP A 171 18.46 4.95 8.96
N ARG A 172 17.26 4.34 9.04
CA ARG A 172 16.51 3.86 7.89
C ARG A 172 15.06 4.28 7.98
N LEU A 173 14.77 5.41 7.33
CA LEU A 173 13.42 5.92 7.21
C LEU A 173 12.50 4.86 6.59
N TRP A 174 11.42 4.54 7.31
CA TRP A 174 10.32 3.73 6.81
C TRP A 174 9.05 4.56 6.84
N ILE A 175 8.36 4.64 5.70
CA ILE A 175 7.18 5.47 5.51
C ILE A 175 5.99 4.54 5.29
N GLY A 176 5.05 4.50 6.24
CA GLY A 176 3.81 3.75 6.06
C GLY A 176 2.92 4.41 5.03
N VAL A 177 2.20 3.64 4.23
CA VAL A 177 1.33 4.18 3.18
C VAL A 177 0.01 3.44 3.15
N THR A 178 -1.04 4.18 2.79
CA THR A 178 -2.29 3.60 2.31
C THR A 178 -2.14 3.31 0.82
N LEU A 179 -2.59 2.13 0.39
CA LEU A 179 -2.63 1.74 -1.01
C LEU A 179 -4.06 1.95 -1.53
N VAL A 180 -4.23 2.89 -2.46
CA VAL A 180 -5.52 3.24 -3.04
C VAL A 180 -5.63 2.65 -4.44
N VAL A 181 -6.76 2.01 -4.72
CA VAL A 181 -7.09 1.49 -6.05
C VAL A 181 -7.60 2.64 -6.91
N VAL A 182 -6.95 2.87 -8.05
CA VAL A 182 -7.33 3.89 -9.03
C VAL A 182 -7.57 3.21 -10.37
N GLU A 183 -8.82 3.19 -10.82
CA GLU A 183 -9.19 2.68 -12.13
C GLU A 183 -8.70 3.64 -13.24
N PRO A 184 -8.24 3.15 -14.40
CA PRO A 184 -7.88 3.99 -15.53
C PRO A 184 -9.14 4.68 -16.08
N GLU A 185 -8.99 5.97 -16.42
CA GLU A 185 -10.04 6.76 -17.10
C GLU A 185 -10.36 6.24 -18.51
#